data_AF-F9YUM2-F1
#
_entry.id   AF-F9YUM2-F1
#
_cell.length_a   1.000
_cell.length_b   1.000
_cell.length_c   1.000
_cell.angle_alpha   90.00
_cell.angle_beta   90.00
_cell.angle_gamma   90.00
#
_symmetry.space_group_name_H-M   'P 1'
#
loop_
_entity.id
_entity.type
_entity.pdbx_description
1 polymer ?
#
loop_
_entity_poly.entity_id
_entity_poly.type
_entity_poly.pdbx_seq_one_letter_code
_entity_poly.pdbx_strand_id
1 'polypeptide(L)'
;MKRNFFSRWFAIGMIAAALVMTSCSKDDNEGETPKPEKPLGGAVINKEAAKDGYMIFITSRNKGEEIYFGIDAKEEDQANVWVDLNNNGQKEEGEDVSPDTFGSEKHFKVDSQTIVVYGKVTEINDIEGEFLVTAADIRHNPNLEVFSFESSENFEPVDISKNLNLKELYFESKKLTSLDVSKHVKLETLSVANANLTILDVSKNTELMYLYTEGNKNLTKLDVSKNTKLKGLYCKDNGLTSLDVSHNTALKYLNCVGNKLKSLDVSNNKALEDLDCYNNGLKELVIGKKQHLILWIAKKTNLQHLI
;
A
#
# COMPACT_ATOMS: atom_id res chain seq x y z
N MET A 1 20.52 -18.83 -21.64
CA MET A 1 20.16 -18.14 -22.90
C MET A 1 19.06 -17.16 -22.55
N LYS A 2 19.34 -15.85 -22.61
CA LYS A 2 18.40 -14.76 -22.31
C LYS A 2 17.22 -14.80 -23.29
N ARG A 3 15.99 -14.58 -22.83
CA ARG A 3 14.91 -14.06 -23.68
C ARG A 3 14.27 -12.86 -22.99
N ASN A 4 14.59 -11.70 -23.55
CA ASN A 4 13.92 -10.42 -23.36
C ASN A 4 12.43 -10.57 -23.69
N PHE A 5 11.57 -9.91 -22.91
CA PHE A 5 10.24 -9.51 -23.36
C PHE A 5 10.13 -7.99 -23.27
N PHE A 6 10.34 -7.35 -24.42
CA PHE A 6 9.78 -6.05 -24.75
C PHE A 6 8.90 -6.28 -25.98
N SER A 7 7.63 -5.87 -25.94
CA SER A 7 7.02 -4.95 -26.91
C SER A 7 5.50 -5.14 -27.09
N ARG A 8 4.86 -3.96 -27.31
CA ARG A 8 3.51 -3.67 -27.87
C ARG A 8 2.39 -3.76 -26.83
N TRP A 9 1.54 -2.75 -26.64
CA TRP A 9 0.78 -2.02 -27.67
C TRP A 9 0.61 -0.51 -27.40
N PHE A 10 0.37 0.22 -28.50
CA PHE A 10 -0.04 1.62 -28.57
C PHE A 10 -1.58 1.72 -28.64
N ALA A 11 -2.11 2.79 -28.02
CA ALA A 11 -3.40 3.45 -28.23
C ALA A 11 -4.70 2.69 -27.89
N ILE A 12 -5.48 3.24 -26.95
CA ILE A 12 -6.74 3.98 -27.18
C ILE A 12 -7.22 4.57 -25.84
N GLY A 13 -7.73 5.80 -25.88
CA GLY A 13 -8.75 6.28 -24.94
C GLY A 13 -8.28 7.17 -23.79
N MET A 14 -8.12 8.48 -24.06
CA MET A 14 -8.31 9.48 -23.02
C MET A 14 -9.76 9.39 -22.52
N ILE A 15 -9.96 9.12 -21.23
CA ILE A 15 -11.08 9.69 -20.48
C ILE A 15 -10.47 10.36 -19.26
N ALA A 16 -10.36 11.68 -19.35
CA ALA A 16 -10.20 12.52 -18.19
C ALA A 16 -11.57 12.65 -17.51
N ALA A 17 -11.63 12.33 -16.22
CA ALA A 17 -12.61 12.92 -15.31
C ALA A 17 -11.90 13.15 -13.97
N ALA A 18 -11.88 14.41 -13.57
CA ALA A 18 -11.04 14.97 -12.53
C ALA A 18 -11.48 14.56 -11.12
N LEU A 19 -10.52 14.16 -10.27
CA LEU A 19 -10.65 14.33 -8.82
C LEU A 19 -10.33 15.79 -8.49
N VAL A 20 -11.32 16.48 -7.93
CA VAL A 20 -11.13 17.76 -7.26
C VAL A 20 -10.34 17.50 -5.97
N MET A 21 -9.02 17.66 -6.03
CA MET A 21 -8.26 18.01 -4.82
C MET A 21 -8.27 19.52 -4.70
N THR A 22 -9.29 20.08 -4.04
CA THR A 22 -9.18 21.45 -3.56
C THR A 22 -8.21 21.45 -2.39
N SER A 23 -6.97 21.81 -2.72
CA SER A 23 -6.06 22.42 -1.77
C SER A 23 -6.77 23.61 -1.10
N CYS A 24 -6.61 23.70 0.23
CA CYS A 24 -7.10 24.81 1.02
C CYS A 24 -6.65 26.16 0.44
N SER A 25 -7.60 26.98 0.00
CA SER A 25 -7.48 28.43 0.10
C SER A 25 -8.53 28.89 1.09
N LYS A 26 -8.09 29.58 2.14
CA LYS A 26 -8.97 30.34 3.02
C LYS A 26 -9.71 31.37 2.16
N ASP A 27 -11.03 31.35 2.20
CA ASP A 27 -11.86 32.53 2.09
C ASP A 27 -13.22 32.21 2.72
N ASP A 28 -13.66 33.11 3.60
CA ASP A 28 -14.89 33.03 4.36
C ASP A 28 -16.10 33.06 3.42
N ASN A 29 -16.95 32.02 3.46
CA ASN A 29 -18.37 32.18 3.08
C ASN A 29 -19.25 31.06 3.65
N GLU A 30 -20.43 31.50 4.05
CA GLU A 30 -21.44 30.81 4.85
C GLU A 30 -22.04 29.57 4.16
N GLY A 31 -22.17 28.47 4.92
CA GLY A 31 -23.42 27.71 4.96
C GLY A 31 -23.94 27.04 3.68
N GLU A 32 -23.12 26.39 2.87
CA GLU A 32 -23.61 25.30 2.02
C GLU A 32 -23.29 23.95 2.68
N THR A 33 -24.32 23.23 3.14
CA THR A 33 -24.19 21.82 3.48
C THR A 33 -23.62 21.06 2.28
N PRO A 34 -22.53 20.29 2.42
CA PRO A 34 -21.97 19.54 1.31
C PRO A 34 -23.05 18.66 0.69
N LYS A 35 -23.25 18.77 -0.64
CA LYS A 35 -24.09 17.81 -1.37
C LYS A 35 -23.56 16.40 -1.06
N PRO A 36 -24.43 15.42 -0.78
CA PRO A 36 -23.96 14.06 -0.50
C PRO A 36 -23.13 13.57 -1.69
N GLU A 37 -21.87 13.22 -1.43
CA GLU A 37 -21.00 12.60 -2.42
C GLU A 37 -21.72 11.34 -2.95
N LYS A 38 -21.79 11.22 -4.28
CA LYS A 38 -22.31 9.99 -4.89
C LYS A 38 -21.34 8.84 -4.56
N PRO A 39 -21.84 7.64 -4.22
CA PRO A 39 -20.98 6.48 -4.01
C PRO A 39 -20.07 6.22 -5.21
N LEU A 40 -18.84 5.75 -4.94
CA LEU A 40 -17.86 5.37 -5.95
C LEU A 40 -18.50 4.43 -7.00
N GLY A 41 -18.24 4.68 -8.28
CA GLY A 41 -18.77 3.86 -9.39
C GLY A 41 -20.29 3.87 -9.57
N GLY A 42 -21.03 4.68 -8.81
CA GLY A 42 -22.49 4.59 -8.77
C GLY A 42 -22.98 3.37 -7.99
N ALA A 43 -22.24 2.96 -6.95
CA ALA A 43 -22.61 1.83 -6.12
C ALA A 43 -24.02 1.96 -5.53
N VAL A 44 -24.81 0.90 -5.63
CA VAL A 44 -26.15 0.80 -5.02
C VAL A 44 -26.00 0.22 -3.63
N ILE A 45 -26.08 1.09 -2.62
CA ILE A 45 -25.82 0.71 -1.24
C ILE A 45 -27.12 0.29 -0.52
N ASN A 46 -27.13 -0.95 -0.03
CA ASN A 46 -28.14 -1.42 0.90
C ASN A 46 -27.90 -0.82 2.28
N LYS A 47 -28.81 0.06 2.72
CA LYS A 47 -28.67 0.76 4.00
C LYS A 47 -28.72 -0.16 5.23
N GLU A 48 -29.40 -1.30 5.14
CA GLU A 48 -29.49 -2.24 6.25
C GLU A 48 -28.18 -3.04 6.38
N ALA A 49 -27.70 -3.61 5.27
CA ALA A 49 -26.43 -4.35 5.25
C ALA A 49 -25.22 -3.44 5.52
N ALA A 50 -25.28 -2.17 5.13
CA ALA A 50 -24.22 -1.19 5.35
C ALA A 50 -24.04 -0.77 6.82
N LYS A 51 -24.95 -1.13 7.74
CA LYS A 51 -24.87 -0.72 9.16
C LYS A 51 -23.60 -1.20 9.84
N ASP A 52 -23.14 -2.38 9.45
CA ASP A 52 -21.95 -3.03 10.00
C ASP A 52 -20.66 -2.65 9.26
N GLY A 53 -20.77 -1.82 8.23
CA GLY A 53 -19.66 -1.39 7.38
C GLY A 53 -19.79 -1.95 5.96
N TYR A 54 -19.13 -1.26 5.04
CA TYR A 54 -19.00 -1.72 3.66
C TYR A 54 -17.77 -1.11 3.01
N MET A 55 -17.39 -1.63 1.85
CA MET A 55 -16.34 -1.11 1.00
C MET A 55 -16.80 -1.21 -0.45
N ILE A 56 -16.38 -0.27 -1.29
CA ILE A 56 -16.71 -0.26 -2.72
C ILE A 56 -15.42 -0.50 -3.51
N PHE A 57 -15.48 -1.36 -4.51
CA PHE A 57 -14.37 -1.64 -5.41
C PHE A 57 -14.80 -1.48 -6.86
N ILE A 58 -13.93 -0.91 -7.69
CA ILE A 58 -14.11 -0.81 -9.14
C ILE A 58 -13.12 -1.74 -9.82
N THR A 59 -13.62 -2.78 -10.46
CA THR A 59 -12.81 -3.73 -11.24
C THR A 59 -12.87 -3.41 -12.73
N SER A 60 -11.78 -3.68 -13.45
CA SER A 60 -11.75 -3.66 -14.91
C SER A 60 -12.22 -4.97 -15.55
N ARG A 61 -12.56 -5.99 -14.73
CA ARG A 61 -13.19 -7.24 -15.19
C ARG A 61 -14.55 -6.97 -15.84
N ASN A 62 -14.83 -7.68 -16.92
CA ASN A 62 -16.12 -7.64 -17.60
C ASN A 62 -17.13 -8.57 -16.93
N LYS A 63 -18.41 -8.32 -17.17
CA LYS A 63 -19.49 -9.22 -16.77
C LYS A 63 -19.20 -10.65 -17.20
N GLY A 64 -19.25 -11.57 -16.24
CA GLY A 64 -19.01 -12.99 -16.39
C GLY A 64 -17.55 -13.43 -16.20
N GLU A 65 -16.61 -12.50 -16.03
CA GLU A 65 -15.23 -12.82 -15.68
C GLU A 65 -15.08 -13.03 -14.17
N GLU A 66 -13.95 -13.62 -13.76
CA GLU A 66 -13.65 -13.89 -12.36
C GLU A 66 -12.76 -12.81 -11.74
N ILE A 67 -12.94 -12.59 -10.44
CA ILE A 67 -12.12 -11.76 -9.58
C ILE A 67 -11.76 -12.54 -8.32
N TYR A 68 -10.58 -12.29 -7.75
CA TYR A 68 -9.96 -13.14 -6.72
C TYR A 68 -9.47 -12.26 -5.59
N PHE A 69 -10.01 -12.41 -4.39
CA PHE A 69 -9.49 -11.69 -3.23
C PHE A 69 -9.79 -12.45 -1.94
N GLY A 70 -8.90 -12.32 -0.96
CA GLY A 70 -9.14 -12.79 0.39
C GLY A 70 -9.96 -11.78 1.17
N ILE A 71 -10.86 -12.30 2.00
CA ILE A 71 -11.66 -11.52 2.95
C ILE A 71 -11.51 -12.21 4.30
N ASP A 72 -11.22 -11.46 5.36
CA ASP A 72 -11.32 -11.94 6.73
C ASP A 72 -12.21 -11.04 7.58
N ALA A 73 -12.84 -11.65 8.58
CA ALA A 73 -13.61 -10.99 9.61
C ALA A 73 -13.57 -11.84 10.88
N LYS A 74 -13.83 -11.21 12.03
CA LYS A 74 -13.97 -11.94 13.30
C LYS A 74 -15.08 -12.97 13.19
N GLU A 75 -14.89 -14.14 13.82
CA GLU A 75 -15.83 -15.27 13.77
C GLU A 75 -17.28 -14.84 14.09
N GLU A 76 -17.46 -13.95 15.08
CA GLU A 76 -18.79 -13.44 15.45
C GLU A 76 -19.46 -12.55 14.38
N ASP A 77 -18.69 -11.99 13.44
CA ASP A 77 -19.15 -11.04 12.43
C ASP A 77 -19.23 -11.67 11.02
N GLN A 78 -18.60 -12.83 10.79
CA GLN A 78 -18.50 -13.51 9.49
C GLN A 78 -19.86 -13.77 8.82
N ALA A 79 -20.89 -14.12 9.59
CA ALA A 79 -22.23 -14.42 9.06
C ALA A 79 -22.90 -13.23 8.34
N ASN A 80 -22.43 -12.00 8.61
CA ASN A 80 -22.95 -10.77 8.02
C ASN A 80 -22.11 -10.27 6.84
N VAL A 81 -21.00 -10.95 6.51
CA VAL A 81 -20.12 -10.56 5.41
C VAL A 81 -20.58 -11.21 4.11
N TRP A 82 -20.72 -10.40 3.06
CA TRP A 82 -21.08 -10.85 1.72
C TRP A 82 -20.64 -9.82 0.68
N VAL A 83 -20.62 -10.23 -0.58
CA VAL A 83 -20.10 -9.44 -1.71
C VAL A 83 -21.20 -9.28 -2.76
N ASP A 84 -21.69 -8.06 -2.94
CA ASP A 84 -22.59 -7.69 -4.03
C ASP A 84 -21.79 -7.62 -5.34
N LEU A 85 -21.99 -8.61 -6.21
CA LEU A 85 -21.25 -8.79 -7.45
C LEU A 85 -21.94 -8.15 -8.65
N ASN A 86 -23.21 -7.77 -8.51
CA ASN A 86 -24.04 -7.23 -9.58
C ASN A 86 -24.47 -5.76 -9.36
N ASN A 87 -24.05 -5.17 -8.23
CA ASN A 87 -24.33 -3.80 -7.80
C ASN A 87 -25.82 -3.49 -7.67
N ASN A 88 -26.63 -4.42 -7.15
CA ASN A 88 -28.07 -4.23 -6.95
C ASN A 88 -28.45 -3.99 -5.48
N GLY A 89 -27.50 -4.12 -4.54
CA GLY A 89 -27.72 -3.97 -3.10
C GLY A 89 -28.56 -5.08 -2.48
N GLN A 90 -28.68 -6.24 -3.11
CA GLN A 90 -29.41 -7.39 -2.59
C GLN A 90 -28.51 -8.61 -2.59
N LYS A 91 -28.51 -9.32 -1.47
CA LYS A 91 -27.72 -10.53 -1.31
C LYS A 91 -28.37 -11.68 -2.09
N GLU A 92 -27.62 -12.28 -3.00
CA GLU A 92 -28.06 -13.36 -3.88
C GLU A 92 -27.22 -14.65 -3.74
N GLU A 93 -27.66 -15.73 -4.38
CA GLU A 93 -26.92 -16.99 -4.38
C GLU A 93 -25.55 -16.80 -5.06
N GLY A 94 -24.47 -17.17 -4.36
CA GLY A 94 -23.10 -17.02 -4.84
C GLY A 94 -22.37 -15.78 -4.33
N GLU A 95 -23.06 -14.90 -3.60
CA GLU A 95 -22.49 -13.67 -3.03
C GLU A 95 -22.03 -13.79 -1.58
N ASP A 96 -22.37 -14.89 -0.92
CA ASP A 96 -21.86 -15.23 0.41
C ASP A 96 -20.34 -15.38 0.43
N VAL A 97 -19.71 -15.03 1.54
CA VAL A 97 -18.34 -15.50 1.85
C VAL A 97 -18.49 -16.77 2.69
N SER A 98 -18.01 -17.90 2.19
CA SER A 98 -18.24 -19.18 2.87
C SER A 98 -17.44 -19.19 4.19
N PRO A 99 -17.99 -19.68 5.31
CA PRO A 99 -17.30 -19.65 6.61
C PRO A 99 -15.91 -20.32 6.62
N ASP A 100 -15.73 -21.33 5.79
CA ASP A 100 -14.48 -22.06 5.60
C ASP A 100 -13.46 -21.35 4.69
N THR A 101 -13.83 -20.21 4.10
CA THR A 101 -13.00 -19.46 3.15
C THR A 101 -12.46 -18.13 3.69
N PHE A 102 -12.86 -17.70 4.89
CA PHE A 102 -12.27 -16.51 5.50
C PHE A 102 -10.76 -16.69 5.73
N GLY A 103 -9.99 -15.64 5.43
CA GLY A 103 -8.52 -15.69 5.47
C GLY A 103 -7.87 -16.49 4.33
N SER A 104 -8.65 -16.92 3.33
CA SER A 104 -8.15 -17.55 2.11
C SER A 104 -8.66 -16.81 0.87
N GLU A 105 -7.99 -17.00 -0.27
CA GLU A 105 -8.43 -16.39 -1.52
C GLU A 105 -9.76 -16.98 -2.00
N LYS A 106 -10.68 -16.12 -2.43
CA LYS A 106 -11.96 -16.53 -2.99
C LYS A 106 -12.18 -15.98 -4.39
N HIS A 107 -12.74 -16.85 -5.22
CA HIS A 107 -13.12 -16.59 -6.61
C HIS A 107 -14.57 -16.13 -6.66
N PHE A 108 -14.81 -15.00 -7.32
CA PHE A 108 -16.15 -14.48 -7.56
C PHE A 108 -16.33 -14.19 -9.04
N LYS A 109 -17.49 -14.56 -9.59
CA LYS A 109 -17.86 -14.19 -10.94
C LYS A 109 -18.58 -12.85 -10.92
N VAL A 110 -17.98 -11.82 -11.52
CA VAL A 110 -18.54 -10.46 -11.46
C VAL A 110 -19.67 -10.30 -12.48
N ASP A 111 -20.75 -9.61 -12.09
CA ASP A 111 -21.82 -9.21 -13.01
C ASP A 111 -21.82 -7.70 -13.28
N SER A 112 -21.04 -6.96 -12.49
CA SER A 112 -20.84 -5.52 -12.54
C SER A 112 -19.36 -5.18 -12.32
N GLN A 113 -18.91 -4.06 -12.88
CA GLN A 113 -17.59 -3.49 -12.59
C GLN A 113 -17.52 -2.81 -11.23
N THR A 114 -18.67 -2.46 -10.65
CA THR A 114 -18.77 -1.96 -9.27
C THR A 114 -19.17 -3.12 -8.38
N ILE A 115 -18.36 -3.39 -7.37
CA ILE A 115 -18.55 -4.46 -6.38
C ILE A 115 -18.66 -3.80 -5.01
N VAL A 116 -19.57 -4.29 -4.17
CA VAL A 116 -19.70 -3.81 -2.79
C VAL A 116 -19.49 -4.97 -1.83
N VAL A 117 -18.51 -4.85 -0.94
CA VAL A 117 -18.28 -5.82 0.14
C VAL A 117 -18.95 -5.27 1.39
N TYR A 118 -19.87 -6.02 1.97
CA TYR A 118 -20.59 -5.65 3.20
C TYR A 118 -20.05 -6.39 4.42
N GLY A 119 -20.21 -5.78 5.60
CA GLY A 119 -19.89 -6.36 6.90
C GLY A 119 -18.64 -5.77 7.57
N LYS A 120 -18.35 -6.22 8.80
CA LYS A 120 -17.19 -5.79 9.58
C LYS A 120 -15.94 -6.57 9.17
N VAL A 121 -15.47 -6.29 7.96
CA VAL A 121 -14.27 -6.91 7.40
C VAL A 121 -13.03 -6.40 8.14
N THR A 122 -12.18 -7.31 8.59
CA THR A 122 -10.89 -6.97 9.23
C THR A 122 -9.73 -7.03 8.25
N GLU A 123 -9.85 -7.82 7.20
CA GLU A 123 -8.81 -7.97 6.19
C GLU A 123 -9.42 -8.09 4.80
N ILE A 124 -8.82 -7.39 3.86
CA ILE A 124 -9.05 -7.62 2.45
C ILE A 124 -7.72 -7.56 1.71
N ASN A 125 -7.42 -8.60 0.94
CA ASN A 125 -6.12 -8.76 0.31
C ASN A 125 -6.22 -9.36 -1.11
N ASP A 126 -5.22 -9.08 -1.92
CA ASP A 126 -4.90 -9.80 -3.15
C ASP A 126 -3.74 -10.76 -2.84
N ILE A 127 -3.95 -12.07 -3.02
CA ILE A 127 -2.95 -13.10 -2.71
C ILE A 127 -2.20 -13.55 -3.97
N GLU A 128 -2.83 -13.51 -5.15
CA GLU A 128 -2.24 -14.05 -6.38
C GLU A 128 -1.89 -13.01 -7.48
N GLY A 129 -2.12 -11.72 -7.25
CA GLY A 129 -1.56 -10.63 -8.07
C GLY A 129 -2.22 -10.45 -9.44
N GLU A 130 -3.40 -11.04 -9.65
CA GLU A 130 -4.21 -10.87 -10.86
C GLU A 130 -5.39 -9.91 -10.65
N PHE A 131 -5.29 -9.02 -9.66
CA PHE A 131 -6.39 -8.15 -9.30
C PHE A 131 -6.52 -6.94 -10.20
N LEU A 132 -7.61 -6.93 -10.95
CA LEU A 132 -7.97 -5.86 -11.87
C LEU A 132 -8.77 -4.75 -11.19
N VAL A 133 -8.64 -4.56 -9.86
CA VAL A 133 -9.23 -3.38 -9.22
C VAL A 133 -8.43 -2.13 -9.51
N THR A 134 -9.18 -1.10 -9.86
CA THR A 134 -8.72 0.18 -10.36
C THR A 134 -9.05 1.32 -9.40
N ALA A 135 -10.04 1.14 -8.51
CA ALA A 135 -10.33 2.10 -7.46
C ALA A 135 -11.02 1.41 -6.28
N ALA A 136 -10.87 1.96 -5.08
CA ALA A 136 -11.55 1.49 -3.88
C ALA A 136 -11.98 2.68 -3.00
N ASP A 137 -13.15 2.55 -2.37
CA ASP A 137 -13.58 3.38 -1.25
C ASP A 137 -13.77 2.48 -0.02
N ILE A 138 -12.80 2.54 0.89
CA ILE A 138 -12.76 1.72 2.10
C ILE A 138 -13.16 2.51 3.35
N ARG A 139 -13.52 3.79 3.22
CA ARG A 139 -13.77 4.69 4.36
C ARG A 139 -14.97 4.27 5.19
N HIS A 140 -15.83 3.44 4.60
CA HIS A 140 -17.04 2.91 5.20
C HIS A 140 -16.81 1.61 5.99
N ASN A 141 -15.56 1.13 6.10
CA ASN A 141 -15.20 -0.01 6.94
C ASN A 141 -14.08 0.36 7.96
N PRO A 142 -14.43 0.97 9.11
CA PRO A 142 -13.45 1.40 10.11
C PRO A 142 -12.78 0.25 10.87
N ASN A 143 -13.25 -0.99 10.70
CA ASN A 143 -12.71 -2.18 11.36
C ASN A 143 -11.50 -2.78 10.64
N LEU A 144 -11.17 -2.27 9.45
CA LEU A 144 -10.10 -2.81 8.63
C LEU A 144 -8.74 -2.70 9.34
N GLU A 145 -8.08 -3.84 9.46
CA GLU A 145 -6.73 -4.01 10.02
C GLU A 145 -5.70 -4.28 8.92
N VAL A 146 -6.10 -4.96 7.84
CA VAL A 146 -5.24 -5.26 6.69
C VAL A 146 -5.92 -4.81 5.40
N PHE A 147 -5.22 -3.98 4.63
CA PHE A 147 -5.58 -3.65 3.25
C PHE A 147 -4.38 -3.93 2.35
N SER A 148 -4.48 -4.93 1.50
CA SER A 148 -3.39 -5.35 0.63
C SER A 148 -3.84 -5.48 -0.81
N PHE A 149 -3.43 -4.55 -1.67
CA PHE A 149 -3.67 -4.64 -3.11
C PHE A 149 -2.41 -4.23 -3.85
N GLU A 150 -1.58 -5.22 -4.16
CA GLU A 150 -0.40 -5.02 -5.00
C GLU A 150 -0.82 -5.14 -6.47
N SER A 151 -0.20 -4.37 -7.36
CA SER A 151 -0.31 -4.57 -8.81
C SER A 151 -1.66 -4.23 -9.49
N SER A 152 -1.94 -2.94 -9.66
CA SER A 152 -2.55 -2.49 -10.92
C SER A 152 -1.93 -1.18 -11.40
N GLU A 153 -1.57 -1.10 -12.69
CA GLU A 153 -0.90 0.09 -13.25
C GLU A 153 -1.73 1.37 -13.14
N ASN A 154 -3.03 1.22 -12.88
CA ASN A 154 -4.04 2.27 -12.89
C ASN A 154 -4.78 2.40 -11.55
N PHE A 155 -4.31 1.78 -10.47
CA PHE A 155 -5.00 1.88 -9.18
C PHE A 155 -5.03 3.33 -8.70
N GLU A 156 -6.22 3.85 -8.45
CA GLU A 156 -6.41 5.19 -7.89
C GLU A 156 -5.92 5.24 -6.43
N PRO A 157 -5.41 6.39 -5.97
CA PRO A 157 -5.08 6.59 -4.56
C PRO A 157 -6.28 6.31 -3.66
N VAL A 158 -6.06 5.55 -2.59
CA VAL A 158 -7.10 5.19 -1.63
C VAL A 158 -7.07 6.15 -0.44
N ASP A 159 -8.21 6.72 -0.09
CA ASP A 159 -8.37 7.51 1.14
C ASP A 159 -8.55 6.57 2.34
N ILE A 160 -7.50 6.48 3.16
CA ILE A 160 -7.43 5.63 4.36
C ILE A 160 -7.86 6.36 5.65
N SER A 161 -8.39 7.59 5.56
CA SER A 161 -8.58 8.49 6.72
C SER A 161 -9.54 7.97 7.80
N LYS A 162 -10.38 6.97 7.48
CA LYS A 162 -11.32 6.34 8.41
C LYS A 162 -10.87 4.97 8.92
N ASN A 163 -9.83 4.38 8.32
CA ASN A 163 -9.35 3.04 8.62
C ASN A 163 -8.25 3.11 9.69
N LEU A 164 -8.58 3.67 10.86
CA LEU A 164 -7.61 3.95 11.92
C LEU A 164 -7.10 2.68 12.65
N ASN A 165 -7.69 1.53 12.35
CA ASN A 165 -7.28 0.23 12.88
C ASN A 165 -6.25 -0.49 12.00
N LEU A 166 -5.88 0.07 10.85
CA LEU A 166 -4.88 -0.53 9.96
C LEU A 166 -3.58 -0.82 10.71
N LYS A 167 -3.16 -2.08 10.63
CA LYS A 167 -1.86 -2.63 11.02
C LYS A 167 -1.00 -2.86 9.79
N GLU A 168 -1.61 -3.28 8.68
CA GLU A 168 -0.91 -3.54 7.45
C GLU A 168 -1.58 -2.83 6.28
N LEU A 169 -0.78 -2.08 5.53
CA LEU A 169 -1.23 -1.33 4.37
C LEU A 169 -0.26 -1.56 3.22
N TYR A 170 -0.73 -2.24 2.18
CA TYR A 170 -0.01 -2.44 0.92
C TYR A 170 -0.87 -1.94 -0.21
N PHE A 171 -0.38 -0.93 -0.92
CA PHE A 171 -0.94 -0.62 -2.24
C PHE A 171 0.08 0.11 -3.10
N GLU A 172 -0.01 -0.15 -4.40
CA GLU A 172 0.77 0.58 -5.40
C GLU A 172 -0.14 1.48 -6.22
N SER A 173 0.20 2.77 -6.30
CA SER A 173 -0.49 3.69 -7.19
C SER A 173 0.49 4.68 -7.79
N LYS A 174 0.64 4.62 -9.12
CA LYS A 174 1.43 5.60 -9.88
C LYS A 174 0.84 7.01 -9.79
N LYS A 175 -0.40 7.19 -9.33
CA LYS A 175 -1.05 8.50 -9.17
C LYS A 175 -0.88 9.07 -7.76
N LEU A 176 -0.41 8.28 -6.79
CA LEU A 176 -0.21 8.73 -5.42
C LEU A 176 1.00 9.67 -5.32
N THR A 177 0.76 10.91 -4.88
CA THR A 177 1.79 11.96 -4.72
C THR A 177 2.05 12.32 -3.26
N SER A 178 1.08 12.04 -2.39
CA SER A 178 1.17 12.21 -0.94
C SER A 178 0.34 11.15 -0.23
N LEU A 179 0.76 10.75 0.96
CA LEU A 179 -0.01 9.89 1.86
C LEU A 179 0.11 10.42 3.29
N ASP A 180 -1.00 10.58 3.99
CA ASP A 180 -1.05 10.92 5.41
C ASP A 180 -1.35 9.66 6.24
N VAL A 181 -0.32 9.17 6.94
CA VAL A 181 -0.42 8.05 7.89
C VAL A 181 -0.30 8.50 9.35
N SER A 182 -0.41 9.81 9.63
CA SER A 182 -0.13 10.39 10.95
C SER A 182 -1.08 9.92 12.06
N LYS A 183 -2.28 9.46 11.69
CA LYS A 183 -3.30 8.92 12.61
C LYS A 183 -3.27 7.40 12.71
N HIS A 184 -2.56 6.71 11.82
CA HIS A 184 -2.49 5.25 11.74
C HIS A 184 -1.40 4.70 12.66
N VAL A 185 -1.53 5.02 13.96
CA VAL A 185 -0.52 4.73 14.99
C VAL A 185 -0.31 3.23 15.25
N LYS A 186 -1.21 2.38 14.74
CA LYS A 186 -1.15 0.92 14.83
C LYS A 186 -0.43 0.26 13.65
N LEU A 187 0.02 1.02 12.64
CA LEU A 187 0.71 0.44 11.49
C LEU A 187 2.00 -0.28 11.91
N GLU A 188 2.06 -1.55 11.56
CA GLU A 188 3.20 -2.46 11.71
C GLU A 188 3.91 -2.67 10.36
N THR A 189 3.15 -2.66 9.26
CA THR A 189 3.71 -2.72 7.90
C THR A 189 3.08 -1.67 6.99
N LEU A 190 3.94 -0.97 6.24
CA LEU A 190 3.54 -0.01 5.21
C LEU A 190 4.30 -0.28 3.91
N SER A 191 3.56 -0.54 2.84
CA SER A 191 4.07 -0.57 1.47
C SER A 191 3.35 0.48 0.62
N VAL A 192 4.15 1.42 0.10
CA VAL A 192 3.75 2.47 -0.84
C VAL A 192 4.73 2.52 -2.00
N ALA A 193 5.06 1.34 -2.52
CA ALA A 193 6.00 1.18 -3.63
C ALA A 193 5.43 1.73 -4.94
N ASN A 194 6.34 2.06 -5.86
CA ASN A 194 6.06 2.48 -7.24
C ASN A 194 5.09 3.67 -7.38
N ALA A 195 5.05 4.54 -6.37
CA ALA A 195 4.29 5.77 -6.37
C ALA A 195 5.14 6.98 -6.82
N ASN A 196 4.57 8.18 -6.71
CA ASN A 196 5.21 9.46 -7.02
C ASN A 196 5.40 10.32 -5.77
N LEU A 197 5.65 9.69 -4.61
CA LEU A 197 5.83 10.39 -3.35
C LEU A 197 7.06 11.30 -3.39
N THR A 198 6.88 12.51 -2.86
CA THR A 198 7.97 13.47 -2.63
C THR A 198 8.38 13.55 -1.17
N ILE A 199 7.43 13.28 -0.28
CA ILE A 199 7.55 13.29 1.17
C ILE A 199 6.74 12.10 1.70
N LEU A 200 7.27 11.44 2.72
CA LEU A 200 6.55 10.46 3.53
C LEU A 200 6.93 10.68 4.99
N ASP A 201 5.96 11.02 5.83
CA ASP A 201 6.15 11.19 7.28
C ASP A 201 5.61 9.95 8.01
N VAL A 202 6.52 9.14 8.54
CA VAL A 202 6.22 7.95 9.34
C VAL A 202 6.51 8.14 10.83
N SER A 203 6.67 9.40 11.29
CA SER A 203 7.12 9.71 12.64
C SER A 203 6.11 9.32 13.74
N LYS A 204 4.84 9.12 13.38
CA LYS A 204 3.76 8.69 14.28
C LYS A 204 3.52 7.19 14.29
N ASN A 205 4.08 6.45 13.34
CA ASN A 205 3.91 5.01 13.19
C ASN A 205 5.00 4.27 13.99
N THR A 206 5.01 4.45 15.31
CA THR A 206 6.07 3.93 16.19
C THR A 206 6.08 2.40 16.30
N GLU A 207 4.99 1.76 15.89
CA GLU A 207 4.84 0.30 15.82
C GLU A 207 5.41 -0.31 14.53
N LEU A 208 5.83 0.52 13.56
CA LEU A 208 6.27 0.07 12.24
C LEU A 208 7.48 -0.86 12.34
N MET A 209 7.32 -2.09 11.83
CA MET A 209 8.34 -3.13 11.73
C MET A 209 8.86 -3.29 10.30
N TYR A 210 8.04 -3.04 9.28
CA TYR A 210 8.43 -3.13 7.88
C TYR A 210 7.97 -1.92 7.08
N LEU A 211 8.89 -1.35 6.28
CA LEU A 211 8.61 -0.20 5.43
C LEU A 211 9.15 -0.43 4.02
N TYR A 212 8.24 -0.41 3.05
CA TYR A 212 8.53 -0.52 1.62
C TYR A 212 8.14 0.79 0.92
N THR A 213 9.13 1.46 0.34
CA THR A 213 8.96 2.77 -0.31
C THR A 213 9.59 2.79 -1.69
N GLU A 214 9.79 1.63 -2.28
CA GLU A 214 10.62 1.43 -3.46
C GLU A 214 10.05 2.16 -4.69
N GLY A 215 10.90 2.60 -5.61
CA GLY A 215 10.45 3.20 -6.88
C GLY A 215 9.83 4.59 -6.79
N ASN A 216 9.83 5.24 -5.61
CA ASN A 216 9.44 6.64 -5.42
C ASN A 216 10.59 7.57 -5.81
N LYS A 217 10.80 7.77 -7.10
CA LYS A 217 11.96 8.49 -7.67
C LYS A 217 12.16 9.93 -7.16
N ASN A 218 11.11 10.57 -6.68
CA ASN A 218 11.13 11.94 -6.15
C ASN A 218 11.27 12.01 -4.62
N LEU A 219 11.27 10.87 -3.92
CA LEU A 219 11.49 10.81 -2.48
C LEU A 219 12.98 10.97 -2.20
N THR A 220 13.38 12.17 -1.75
CA THR A 220 14.80 12.53 -1.57
C THR A 220 15.30 12.45 -0.13
N LYS A 221 14.36 12.35 0.82
CA LYS A 221 14.59 12.19 2.25
C LYS A 221 13.57 11.21 2.82
N LEU A 222 14.01 10.42 3.78
CA LEU A 222 13.17 9.52 4.55
C LEU A 222 13.69 9.51 5.98
N ASP A 223 12.89 9.99 6.92
CA ASP A 223 13.23 10.00 8.35
C ASP A 223 12.54 8.81 9.03
N VAL A 224 13.35 7.86 9.50
CA VAL A 224 12.91 6.66 10.22
C VAL A 224 13.36 6.65 11.69
N SER A 225 13.79 7.81 12.22
CA SER A 225 14.36 7.92 13.57
C SER A 225 13.39 7.57 14.69
N LYS A 226 12.08 7.64 14.44
CA LYS A 226 11.02 7.28 15.39
C LYS A 226 10.56 5.83 15.29
N ASN A 227 10.91 5.13 14.22
CA ASN A 227 10.49 3.75 13.97
C ASN A 227 11.51 2.78 14.57
N THR A 228 11.72 2.83 15.89
CA THR A 228 12.78 2.06 16.58
C THR A 228 12.52 0.54 16.56
N LYS A 229 11.30 0.11 16.23
CA LYS A 229 10.90 -1.30 16.03
C LYS A 229 11.17 -1.82 14.62
N LEU A 230 11.63 -0.98 13.70
CA LEU A 230 11.84 -1.34 12.30
C LEU A 230 12.85 -2.48 12.17
N LYS A 231 12.41 -3.58 11.55
CA LYS A 231 13.17 -4.80 11.25
C LYS A 231 13.58 -4.85 9.78
N GLY A 232 12.74 -4.34 8.88
CA GLY A 232 13.02 -4.27 7.44
C GLY A 232 12.78 -2.87 6.88
N LEU A 233 13.76 -2.35 6.16
CA LEU A 233 13.65 -1.10 5.41
C LEU A 233 14.02 -1.34 3.94
N TYR A 234 13.03 -1.21 3.06
CA TYR A 234 13.16 -1.39 1.62
C TYR A 234 12.85 -0.06 0.94
N CYS A 235 13.90 0.68 0.56
CA CYS A 235 13.81 2.02 -0.01
C CYS A 235 14.60 2.12 -1.33
N LYS A 236 14.59 1.04 -2.10
CA LYS A 236 15.27 0.91 -3.38
C LYS A 236 14.72 1.85 -4.46
N ASP A 237 15.57 2.29 -5.37
CA ASP A 237 15.23 3.07 -6.57
C ASP A 237 14.46 4.37 -6.26
N ASN A 238 14.80 4.98 -5.13
CA ASN A 238 14.33 6.30 -4.72
C ASN A 238 15.34 7.40 -5.08
N GLY A 239 15.04 8.63 -4.69
CA GLY A 239 15.93 9.79 -4.86
C GLY A 239 16.81 10.10 -3.64
N LEU A 240 16.96 9.18 -2.69
CA LEU A 240 17.53 9.48 -1.36
C LEU A 240 18.97 9.97 -1.46
N THR A 241 19.26 11.10 -0.82
CA THR A 241 20.61 11.70 -0.80
C THR A 241 21.38 11.41 0.49
N SER A 242 20.65 11.07 1.55
CA SER A 242 21.14 10.65 2.84
C SER A 242 20.15 9.65 3.44
N LEU A 243 20.65 8.73 4.25
CA LEU A 243 19.84 7.78 5.00
C LEU A 243 20.49 7.59 6.37
N ASP A 244 19.77 7.97 7.43
CA ASP A 244 20.18 7.74 8.81
C ASP A 244 19.34 6.60 9.40
N VAL A 245 20.01 5.50 9.73
CA VAL A 245 19.41 4.31 10.35
C VAL A 245 19.98 4.06 11.75
N SER A 246 20.67 5.04 12.33
CA SER A 246 21.38 4.90 13.62
C SER A 246 20.46 4.55 14.80
N HIS A 247 19.18 4.94 14.73
CA HIS A 247 18.17 4.68 15.75
C HIS A 247 17.43 3.34 15.55
N ASN A 248 17.58 2.70 14.39
CA ASN A 248 16.88 1.46 14.05
C ASN A 248 17.72 0.24 14.45
N THR A 249 18.03 0.09 15.74
CA THR A 249 18.94 -0.97 16.23
C THR A 249 18.38 -2.39 16.06
N ALA A 250 17.07 -2.53 15.84
CA ALA A 250 16.39 -3.78 15.54
C ALA A 250 16.41 -4.16 14.04
N LEU A 251 16.99 -3.30 13.18
CA LEU A 251 17.00 -3.49 11.73
C LEU A 251 17.83 -4.73 11.36
N LYS A 252 17.18 -5.66 10.65
CA LYS A 252 17.73 -6.92 10.13
C LYS A 252 17.98 -6.86 8.63
N TYR A 253 17.10 -6.19 7.90
CA TYR A 253 17.13 -6.11 6.44
C TYR A 253 17.14 -4.65 6.00
N LEU A 254 18.16 -4.25 5.24
CA LEU A 254 18.25 -2.93 4.63
C LEU A 254 18.52 -3.03 3.14
N ASN A 255 17.56 -2.60 2.32
CA ASN A 255 17.74 -2.42 0.89
C ASN A 255 17.58 -0.95 0.52
N CYS A 256 18.70 -0.28 0.23
CA CYS A 256 18.75 1.12 -0.21
C CYS A 256 19.39 1.28 -1.60
N VAL A 257 19.28 0.23 -2.43
CA VAL A 257 19.82 0.20 -3.79
C VAL A 257 19.31 1.34 -4.66
N GLY A 258 20.11 1.83 -5.60
CA GLY A 258 19.61 2.73 -6.64
C GLY A 258 19.26 4.14 -6.15
N ASN A 259 19.84 4.56 -5.03
CA ASN A 259 19.71 5.90 -4.48
C ASN A 259 20.92 6.79 -4.84
N LYS A 260 21.03 7.96 -4.21
CA LYS A 260 22.11 8.94 -4.40
C LYS A 260 22.95 9.11 -3.13
N LEU A 261 23.04 8.07 -2.30
CA LEU A 261 23.78 8.10 -1.04
C LEU A 261 25.29 8.26 -1.30
N LYS A 262 25.95 9.13 -0.53
CA LYS A 262 27.41 9.35 -0.59
C LYS A 262 28.17 8.64 0.53
N SER A 263 27.50 8.45 1.66
CA SER A 263 27.98 7.65 2.79
C SER A 263 26.80 6.86 3.34
N LEU A 264 27.11 5.75 4.00
CA LEU A 264 26.15 4.96 4.74
C LEU A 264 26.85 4.43 5.99
N ASP A 265 26.28 4.73 7.16
CA ASP A 265 26.75 4.22 8.45
C ASP A 265 25.72 3.24 8.99
N VAL A 266 26.12 1.98 9.11
CA VAL A 266 25.32 0.90 9.71
C VAL A 266 25.96 0.36 10.98
N SER A 267 26.90 1.09 11.59
CA SER A 267 27.65 0.63 12.75
C SER A 267 26.80 0.39 14.00
N ASN A 268 25.67 1.09 14.10
CA ASN A 268 24.69 0.92 15.18
C ASN A 268 23.68 -0.22 14.93
N ASN A 269 23.54 -0.70 13.69
CA ASN A 269 22.59 -1.75 13.31
C ASN A 269 23.21 -3.14 13.56
N LYS A 270 23.39 -3.50 14.83
CA LYS A 270 24.05 -4.76 15.22
C LYS A 270 23.25 -6.02 14.87
N ALA A 271 21.94 -5.89 14.69
CA ALA A 271 21.05 -6.96 14.28
C ALA A 271 20.98 -7.17 12.76
N LEU A 272 21.72 -6.38 11.98
CA LEU A 272 21.68 -6.44 10.52
C LEU A 272 22.19 -7.80 10.04
N GLU A 273 21.37 -8.46 9.23
CA GLU A 273 21.61 -9.78 8.64
C GLU A 273 21.87 -9.63 7.13
N ASP A 274 21.13 -8.73 6.47
CA ASP A 274 21.20 -8.45 5.03
C ASP A 274 21.31 -6.94 4.74
N LEU A 275 22.22 -6.59 3.84
CA LEU A 275 22.49 -5.21 3.41
C LEU A 275 22.73 -5.14 1.91
N ASP A 276 21.80 -4.48 1.23
CA ASP A 276 21.87 -4.15 -0.19
C ASP A 276 21.94 -2.62 -0.37
N CYS A 277 23.11 -2.13 -0.80
CA CYS A 277 23.35 -0.70 -0.98
C CYS A 277 24.01 -0.34 -2.34
N TYR A 278 23.99 -1.27 -3.30
CA TYR A 278 24.60 -1.05 -4.61
C TYR A 278 23.88 0.02 -5.45
N ASN A 279 24.51 0.48 -6.53
CA ASN A 279 23.97 1.54 -7.40
C ASN A 279 23.68 2.86 -6.65
N ASN A 280 24.56 3.20 -5.72
CA ASN A 280 24.65 4.49 -5.04
C ASN A 280 25.94 5.23 -5.44
N GLY A 281 26.14 6.43 -4.91
CA GLY A 281 27.39 7.20 -5.01
C GLY A 281 28.31 7.04 -3.80
N LEU A 282 28.26 5.88 -3.12
CA LEU A 282 28.95 5.66 -1.84
C LEU A 282 30.47 5.78 -1.99
N LYS A 283 31.05 6.69 -1.21
CA LYS A 283 32.51 6.81 -1.01
C LYS A 283 32.96 6.16 0.29
N GLU A 284 32.05 6.06 1.25
CA GLU A 284 32.28 5.56 2.59
C GLU A 284 31.11 4.65 3.01
N LEU A 285 31.46 3.47 3.52
CA LEU A 285 30.54 2.54 4.17
C LEU A 285 31.16 2.18 5.53
N VAL A 286 30.48 2.54 6.61
CA VAL A 286 30.92 2.28 7.98
C VAL A 286 30.17 1.09 8.54
N ILE A 287 30.90 0.04 8.91
CA ILE A 287 30.35 -1.24 9.38
C ILE A 287 30.75 -1.48 10.83
N GLY A 288 29.80 -1.90 11.67
CA GLY A 288 30.04 -2.16 13.08
C GLY A 288 30.86 -3.43 13.30
N LYS A 289 31.80 -3.42 14.26
CA LYS A 289 32.52 -4.63 14.67
C LYS A 289 31.51 -5.68 15.16
N LYS A 290 31.54 -6.88 14.57
CA LYS A 290 30.71 -8.09 14.84
C LYS A 290 29.43 -8.27 14.01
N GLN A 291 29.26 -7.60 12.88
CA GLN A 291 28.20 -8.01 11.96
C GLN A 291 28.58 -9.35 11.29
N HIS A 292 27.82 -10.41 11.58
CA HIS A 292 27.81 -11.67 10.80
C HIS A 292 27.08 -11.44 9.48
N LEU A 293 27.44 -10.37 8.77
CA LEU A 293 26.73 -9.94 7.58
C LEU A 293 27.00 -10.96 6.48
N ILE A 294 25.94 -11.56 5.93
CA ILE A 294 26.04 -12.21 4.62
C ILE A 294 26.13 -11.06 3.62
N LEU A 295 27.36 -10.57 3.42
CA LEU A 295 27.64 -9.50 2.49
C LEU A 295 27.36 -10.00 1.07
N TRP A 296 26.23 -9.63 0.48
CA TRP A 296 26.18 -9.42 -0.98
C TRP A 296 26.81 -8.06 -1.33
N ILE A 297 27.97 -7.77 -0.73
CA ILE A 297 28.84 -6.70 -1.22
C ILE A 297 29.53 -7.21 -2.49
N ALA A 298 29.61 -6.29 -3.45
CA ALA A 298 30.45 -6.34 -4.64
C ALA A 298 29.88 -7.07 -5.86
N LYS A 299 29.39 -6.22 -6.78
CA LYS A 299 30.08 -6.15 -8.08
C LYS A 299 30.09 -4.78 -8.80
N LYS A 300 29.59 -3.67 -8.22
CA LYS A 300 29.49 -2.38 -8.95
C LYS A 300 29.67 -1.06 -8.18
N THR A 301 29.92 -1.03 -6.87
CA THR A 301 30.13 0.23 -6.14
C THR A 301 31.61 0.64 -6.17
N ASN A 302 31.91 1.88 -6.60
CA ASN A 302 33.25 2.49 -6.58
C ASN A 302 33.66 2.90 -5.15
N LEU A 303 33.62 1.95 -4.21
CA LEU A 303 33.98 2.23 -2.81
C LEU A 303 35.46 2.59 -2.73
N GLN A 304 35.76 3.76 -2.15
CA GLN A 304 37.14 4.20 -1.90
C GLN A 304 37.64 3.68 -0.54
N HIS A 305 36.73 3.53 0.43
CA HIS A 305 37.04 3.07 1.78
C HIS A 305 35.93 2.18 2.36
N LEU A 306 36.35 1.10 3.01
CA LEU A 306 35.54 0.23 3.85
C LEU A 306 36.12 0.33 5.26
N ILE A 307 35.34 0.82 6.23
CA ILE A 307 35.81 1.16 7.59
C ILE A 307 35.01 0.37 8.63
#